data_AF-A0A4Z0GPL6-F1
#
_entry.id   AF-A0A4Z0GPL6-F1
#
_cell.length_a   1.000
_cell.length_b   1.000
_cell.length_c   1.000
_cell.angle_alpha   90.00
_cell.angle_beta   90.00
_cell.angle_gamma   90.00
#
_symmetry.space_group_name_H-M   'P 1'
#
loop_
_entity.id
_entity.type
_entity.pdbx_description
1 polymer ?
#
loop_
_entity_poly.entity_id
_entity_poly.type
_entity_poly.pdbx_seq_one_letter_code
_entity_poly.pdbx_strand_id
1 'polypeptide(L)'
;MNVYTRFFLMFIIWAGLMVMLNTWLSYDDKHKEVIADMTESANVASVLAANSRSRIDSGQMIVDEGTFKQNFEQLFQRNMEIHLTNVQYTFDFRNDSQTGAVKAVKIKIHDGKGNDYHTTYVPNITTSD
;
A
#
# COMPACT_ATOMS: atom_id res chain seq x y z
N MET A 1 39.28 31.52 16.19
CA MET A 1 37.84 31.22 16.39
C MET A 1 37.62 30.92 17.86
N ASN A 2 36.71 31.63 18.53
CA ASN A 2 36.54 31.51 19.98
C ASN A 2 35.88 30.15 20.33
N VAL A 3 36.17 29.61 21.51
CA VAL A 3 35.66 28.30 21.96
C VAL A 3 34.13 28.26 21.95
N TYR A 4 33.48 29.35 22.36
CA TYR A 4 32.03 29.52 22.31
C TYR A 4 31.48 29.49 20.87
N THR A 5 32.18 30.08 19.91
CA THR A 5 31.80 30.06 18.50
C THR A 5 31.85 28.64 17.93
N ARG A 6 32.81 27.82 18.37
CA ARG A 6 32.91 26.40 17.97
C ARG A 6 31.76 25.56 18.54
N PHE A 7 31.47 25.70 19.83
CA PHE A 7 30.36 24.98 20.46
C PHE A 7 28.99 25.39 19.89
N PHE A 8 28.80 26.67 19.60
CA PHE A 8 27.58 27.17 18.97
C PHE A 8 27.37 26.58 17.57
N LEU A 9 28.43 26.50 16.75
CA LEU A 9 28.36 25.86 15.44
C LEU A 9 28.08 24.36 15.53
N MET A 10 28.68 23.65 16.49
CA MET A 10 28.39 22.23 16.73
C MET A 10 26.92 21.99 17.12
N PHE A 11 26.34 22.88 17.93
CA PHE A 11 24.95 22.81 18.32
C PHE A 11 23.99 22.98 17.13
N ILE A 12 24.27 23.95 16.24
CA ILE A 12 23.47 24.17 15.03
C ILE A 12 23.52 22.94 14.11
N ILE A 13 24.70 22.36 13.92
CA ILE A 13 24.87 21.16 13.09
C ILE A 13 24.10 19.97 13.70
N TRP A 14 24.19 19.79 15.02
CA TRP A 14 23.47 18.74 15.73
C TRP A 14 21.94 18.92 15.65
N ALA A 15 21.45 20.13 15.85
CA ALA A 15 20.02 20.44 15.71
C ALA A 15 19.52 20.18 14.28
N GLY A 16 20.30 20.57 13.26
CA GLY A 16 19.98 20.29 11.86
C GLY A 16 19.91 18.79 11.56
N LEU A 17 20.88 18.01 12.06
CA LEU A 17 20.87 16.55 11.97
C LEU A 17 19.64 15.93 12.65
N MET A 18 19.27 16.42 13.83
CA MET A 18 18.06 15.94 14.53
C MET A 18 16.79 16.21 13.73
N VAL A 19 16.62 17.40 13.16
CA VAL A 19 15.46 17.72 12.33
C VAL A 19 15.41 16.80 11.10
N MET A 20 16.54 16.59 10.43
CA MET A 20 16.64 15.73 9.25
C MET A 20 16.33 14.26 9.55
N LEU A 21 16.78 13.74 10.69
CA LEU A 21 16.48 12.37 11.12
C LEU A 21 14.98 12.19 11.44
N ASN A 22 14.37 13.15 12.12
CA ASN A 22 12.95 13.10 12.47
C ASN A 22 12.05 13.15 11.22
N THR A 23 12.38 13.99 10.23
CA THR A 23 11.61 14.05 8.98
C THR A 23 11.74 12.77 8.16
N TRP A 24 12.92 12.15 8.15
CA TRP A 24 13.15 10.88 7.47
C TRP A 24 12.41 9.71 8.12
N LEU A 25 12.46 9.59 9.45
CA LEU A 25 11.70 8.57 10.19
C LEU A 25 10.19 8.72 9.97
N SER A 26 9.68 9.96 10.04
CA SER A 26 8.26 10.21 9.79
C SER A 26 7.82 9.86 8.36
N TYR A 27 8.72 9.96 7.37
CA TYR A 27 8.42 9.55 6.00
C TYR A 27 8.31 8.03 5.89
N ASP A 28 9.25 7.30 6.49
CA ASP A 28 9.25 5.83 6.49
C ASP A 28 8.01 5.24 7.19
N ASP A 29 7.63 5.82 8.33
CA ASP A 29 6.44 5.39 9.07
C ASP A 29 5.16 5.59 8.24
N LYS A 30 4.99 6.77 7.63
CA LYS A 30 3.85 7.07 6.74
C LYS A 30 3.83 6.15 5.53
N HIS A 31 4.99 5.81 4.96
CA HIS A 31 5.06 4.90 3.83
C HIS A 31 4.59 3.50 4.22
N LYS A 32 5.02 2.97 5.36
CA LYS A 32 4.58 1.67 5.87
C LYS A 32 3.08 1.64 6.15
N GLU A 33 2.54 2.70 6.74
CA GLU A 33 1.11 2.83 7.01
C GLU A 33 0.29 2.76 5.73
N VAL A 34 0.68 3.53 4.69
CA VAL A 34 0.01 3.49 3.38
C VAL A 34 0.07 2.08 2.78
N ILE A 35 1.22 1.41 2.82
CA ILE A 35 1.36 0.04 2.30
C ILE A 35 0.50 -0.96 3.10
N ALA A 36 0.36 -0.78 4.41
CA ALA A 36 -0.51 -1.59 5.26
C ALA A 36 -1.99 -1.40 4.87
N ASP A 37 -2.44 -0.16 4.72
CA ASP A 37 -3.81 0.16 4.28
C ASP A 37 -4.10 -0.37 2.88
N MET A 38 -3.14 -0.29 1.96
CA MET A 38 -3.24 -0.92 0.64
C MET A 38 -3.42 -2.43 0.77
N THR A 39 -2.66 -3.09 1.65
CA THR A 39 -2.72 -4.54 1.82
C THR A 39 -4.05 -4.99 2.41
N GLU A 40 -4.55 -4.28 3.42
CA GLU A 40 -5.85 -4.57 4.03
C GLU A 40 -7.01 -4.32 3.05
N SER A 41 -6.96 -3.20 2.33
CA SER A 41 -7.97 -2.87 1.32
C SER A 41 -8.00 -3.91 0.20
N ALA A 42 -6.83 -4.40 -0.24
CA ALA A 42 -6.74 -5.47 -1.23
C ALA A 42 -7.31 -6.80 -0.72
N ASN A 43 -7.05 -7.14 0.54
CA ASN A 43 -7.59 -8.33 1.17
C ASN A 43 -9.13 -8.30 1.18
N VAL A 44 -9.72 -7.25 1.76
CA VAL A 44 -11.18 -7.10 1.84
C VAL A 44 -11.81 -6.99 0.44
N ALA A 45 -11.21 -6.22 -0.47
CA ALA A 45 -11.71 -6.11 -1.85
C ALA A 45 -11.72 -7.46 -2.58
N SER A 46 -10.71 -8.31 -2.34
CA SER A 46 -10.66 -9.66 -2.93
C SER A 46 -11.78 -10.56 -2.43
N VAL A 47 -12.11 -10.48 -1.14
CA VAL A 47 -13.23 -11.24 -0.55
C VAL A 47 -14.57 -10.75 -1.08
N LEU A 48 -14.74 -9.45 -1.27
CA LEU A 48 -15.99 -8.88 -1.80
C LEU A 48 -16.18 -9.13 -3.30
N ALA A 49 -15.09 -9.13 -4.06
CA ALA A 49 -15.09 -9.42 -5.49
C ALA A 49 -15.06 -10.92 -5.81
N ALA A 50 -15.07 -11.77 -4.78
CA ALA A 50 -15.18 -13.21 -4.88
C ALA A 50 -16.48 -13.63 -5.57
N ASN A 51 -16.37 -14.26 -6.75
CA ASN A 51 -17.56 -14.84 -7.36
C ASN A 51 -17.95 -16.13 -6.62
N SER A 52 -19.06 -16.07 -5.89
CA SER A 52 -19.65 -17.19 -5.14
C SER A 52 -19.87 -18.48 -5.95
N ARG A 53 -19.92 -18.39 -7.29
CA ARG A 53 -20.11 -19.54 -8.20
C ARG A 53 -18.82 -20.21 -8.66
N SER A 54 -17.65 -19.60 -8.45
CA SER A 54 -16.37 -20.08 -9.01
C SER A 54 -15.41 -20.62 -7.94
N ARG A 55 -15.92 -21.32 -6.93
CA ARG A 55 -15.08 -22.14 -6.03
C ARG A 55 -14.47 -23.27 -6.88
N ILE A 56 -13.47 -22.93 -7.67
CA ILE A 56 -12.64 -23.87 -8.42
C ILE A 56 -11.60 -24.35 -7.40
N ASP A 57 -11.47 -25.68 -7.32
CA ASP A 57 -10.62 -26.46 -6.42
C ASP A 57 -9.46 -25.70 -5.76
N SER A 58 -9.42 -25.80 -4.42
CA SER A 58 -8.30 -25.46 -3.52
C SER A 58 -7.50 -24.19 -3.88
N GLY A 59 -7.87 -23.05 -3.28
CA GLY A 59 -7.02 -21.86 -3.25
C GLY A 59 -7.05 -20.95 -4.48
N GLN A 60 -7.99 -21.15 -5.41
CA GLN A 60 -8.15 -20.33 -6.61
C GLN A 60 -9.53 -19.67 -6.65
N MET A 61 -9.58 -18.36 -6.85
CA MET A 61 -10.82 -17.60 -6.97
C MET A 61 -10.81 -16.77 -8.23
N ILE A 62 -11.93 -16.81 -8.96
CA ILE A 62 -12.20 -15.86 -10.03
C ILE A 62 -12.74 -14.61 -9.34
N VAL A 63 -11.94 -13.55 -9.41
CA VAL A 63 -12.27 -12.24 -8.87
C VAL A 63 -12.79 -11.40 -10.02
N ASP A 64 -13.93 -10.73 -9.83
CA ASP A 64 -14.37 -9.72 -10.78
C ASP A 64 -13.46 -8.48 -10.66
N GLU A 65 -12.62 -8.24 -11.66
CA GLU A 65 -11.61 -7.17 -11.62
C GLU A 65 -12.24 -5.78 -11.42
N GLY A 66 -13.43 -5.54 -11.98
CA GLY A 66 -14.15 -4.26 -11.83
C GLY A 66 -14.59 -4.04 -10.39
N THR A 67 -15.22 -5.05 -9.80
CA THR A 67 -15.67 -5.07 -8.41
C THR A 67 -14.49 -4.96 -7.45
N PHE A 68 -13.37 -5.62 -7.77
CA PHE A 68 -12.14 -5.48 -6.99
C PHE A 68 -11.63 -4.04 -6.99
N LYS A 69 -11.47 -3.43 -8.17
CA LYS A 69 -10.96 -2.05 -8.30
C LYS A 69 -11.84 -1.06 -7.53
N GLN A 70 -13.15 -1.13 -7.74
CA GLN A 70 -14.10 -0.24 -7.08
C GLN A 70 -14.06 -0.40 -5.55
N ASN A 71 -14.11 -1.63 -5.05
CA ASN A 71 -14.07 -1.87 -3.60
C ASN A 71 -12.71 -1.48 -3.01
N PHE A 72 -11.61 -1.77 -3.71
CA PHE A 72 -10.28 -1.37 -3.28
C PHE A 72 -10.19 0.14 -3.12
N GLU A 73 -10.59 0.92 -4.14
CA GLU A 73 -10.49 2.38 -4.10
C GLU A 73 -11.34 2.97 -2.97
N GLN A 74 -12.56 2.45 -2.77
CA GLN A 74 -13.44 2.89 -1.68
C GLN A 74 -12.88 2.56 -0.30
N LEU A 75 -12.40 1.34 -0.10
CA LEU A 75 -11.84 0.88 1.17
C LEU A 75 -10.55 1.61 1.49
N PHE A 76 -9.67 1.76 0.50
CA PHE A 76 -8.41 2.47 0.65
C PHE A 76 -8.68 3.93 1.02
N GLN A 77 -9.53 4.65 0.30
CA GLN A 77 -9.89 6.03 0.63
C GLN A 77 -10.53 6.19 2.02
N ARG A 78 -11.29 5.19 2.49
CA ARG A 78 -11.92 5.22 3.81
C ARG A 78 -10.92 4.93 4.93
N ASN A 79 -10.01 3.99 4.71
CA ASN A 79 -9.04 3.55 5.72
C ASN A 79 -7.87 4.53 5.85
N MET A 80 -7.57 5.29 4.80
CA MET A 80 -6.47 6.25 4.78
C MET A 80 -6.72 7.40 5.77
N GLU A 81 -6.10 7.32 6.94
CA GLU A 81 -6.06 8.43 7.91
C GLU A 81 -5.17 9.58 7.39
N ILE A 82 -4.17 9.23 6.58
CA ILE A 82 -3.28 10.19 5.91
C ILE A 82 -3.93 10.64 4.59
N HIS A 83 -4.42 11.89 4.53
CA HIS A 83 -5.01 12.47 3.31
C HIS A 83 -4.00 12.58 2.15
N LEU A 84 -3.78 11.52 1.38
CA LEU A 84 -3.15 11.58 0.07
C LEU A 84 -4.08 12.36 -0.89
N THR A 85 -3.49 13.28 -1.66
CA THR A 85 -4.21 14.15 -2.59
C THR A 85 -3.90 13.76 -4.03
N ASN A 86 -4.86 13.89 -4.95
CA ASN A 86 -4.71 13.58 -6.38
C ASN A 86 -4.16 12.16 -6.64
N VAL A 87 -4.76 11.18 -5.96
CA VAL A 87 -4.34 9.78 -5.99
C VAL A 87 -4.70 9.14 -7.34
N GLN A 88 -3.73 8.50 -7.98
CA GLN A 88 -3.93 7.70 -9.19
C GLN A 88 -3.67 6.22 -8.89
N TYR A 89 -4.57 5.35 -9.31
CA TYR A 89 -4.49 3.91 -9.07
C TYR A 89 -4.11 3.17 -10.35
N THR A 90 -3.22 2.18 -10.23
CA THR A 90 -2.92 1.23 -11.31
C THR A 90 -2.97 -0.19 -10.76
N PHE A 91 -3.66 -1.06 -11.49
CA PHE A 91 -3.85 -2.46 -11.13
C PHE A 91 -3.36 -3.36 -12.25
N ASP A 92 -2.57 -4.38 -11.91
CA ASP A 92 -2.09 -5.42 -12.82
C ASP A 92 -2.46 -6.79 -12.25
N PHE A 93 -3.39 -7.46 -12.93
CA PHE A 93 -3.93 -8.76 -12.54
C PHE A 93 -3.16 -9.87 -13.24
N ARG A 94 -2.62 -10.78 -12.45
CA ARG A 94 -1.98 -11.99 -12.96
C ARG A 94 -2.94 -13.15 -12.78
N ASN A 95 -3.46 -13.64 -13.90
CA ASN A 95 -4.41 -14.74 -13.92
C ASN A 95 -3.71 -16.06 -14.26
N ASP A 96 -4.24 -17.17 -13.75
CA ASP A 96 -3.88 -18.50 -14.22
C ASP A 96 -4.43 -18.70 -15.63
N SER A 97 -3.58 -19.10 -16.56
CA SER A 97 -3.95 -19.27 -17.97
C SER A 97 -4.87 -20.47 -18.23
N GLN A 98 -4.98 -21.42 -17.28
CA GLN A 98 -5.80 -22.62 -17.39
C GLN A 98 -7.16 -22.43 -16.72
N THR A 99 -7.18 -21.80 -15.54
CA THR A 99 -8.42 -21.66 -14.74
C THR A 99 -9.05 -20.27 -14.82
N GLY A 100 -8.33 -19.26 -15.31
CA GLY A 100 -8.77 -17.87 -15.31
C GLY A 100 -8.80 -17.23 -13.92
N ALA A 101 -8.34 -17.95 -12.88
CA ALA A 101 -8.34 -17.46 -11.51
C ALA A 101 -7.24 -16.42 -11.28
N VAL A 102 -7.50 -15.43 -10.42
CA VAL A 102 -6.51 -14.41 -10.08
C VAL A 102 -5.47 -15.01 -9.14
N LYS A 103 -4.20 -15.06 -9.57
CA LYS A 103 -3.05 -15.50 -8.76
C LYS A 103 -2.46 -14.37 -7.92
N ALA A 104 -2.42 -13.17 -8.47
CA ALA A 104 -1.88 -12.01 -7.78
C ALA A 104 -2.44 -10.72 -8.38
N VAL A 105 -2.55 -9.70 -7.54
CA VAL A 105 -2.88 -8.34 -7.96
C VAL A 105 -1.73 -7.43 -7.53
N LYS A 106 -1.06 -6.82 -8.50
CA LYS A 106 -0.09 -5.76 -8.24
C LYS A 106 -0.81 -4.43 -8.27
N ILE A 107 -0.65 -3.66 -7.19
CA ILE A 107 -1.33 -2.39 -6.98
C ILE A 107 -0.27 -1.31 -6.86
N LYS A 108 -0.43 -0.24 -7.63
CA LYS A 108 0.41 0.96 -7.54
C LYS A 108 -0.45 2.17 -7.31
N ILE A 109 0.01 3.04 -6.43
CA ILE A 109 -0.61 4.31 -6.12
C ILE A 109 0.41 5.42 -6.32
N HIS A 110 0.05 6.43 -7.10
CA HIS A 110 0.81 7.65 -7.26
C HIS A 110 0.03 8.80 -6.60
N ASP A 111 0.66 9.54 -5.70
CA ASP A 111 0.06 10.74 -5.11
C ASP A 111 0.43 12.02 -5.87
N GLY A 112 -0.34 13.09 -5.67
CA GLY A 112 -0.07 14.39 -6.27
C GLY A 112 1.19 15.10 -5.78
N LYS A 113 1.92 14.50 -4.81
CA LYS A 113 3.20 15.00 -4.30
C LYS A 113 4.38 14.27 -4.93
N GLY A 114 4.14 13.32 -5.83
CA GLY A 114 5.15 12.55 -6.52
C GLY A 114 5.65 11.33 -5.76
N ASN A 115 4.94 10.88 -4.71
CA ASN A 115 5.26 9.64 -4.02
C ASN A 115 4.60 8.44 -4.72
N ASP A 116 5.35 7.35 -4.79
CA ASP A 116 4.89 6.08 -5.33
C ASP A 116 4.78 5.03 -4.21
N TYR A 117 3.64 4.35 -4.15
CA TYR A 117 3.38 3.25 -3.25
C TYR A 117 3.04 2.01 -4.06
N HIS A 118 3.56 0.85 -3.67
CA HIS A 118 3.37 -0.38 -4.42
C HIS A 118 3.27 -1.59 -3.50
N THR A 119 2.25 -2.41 -3.72
CA THR A 119 2.10 -3.71 -3.05
C THR A 119 1.72 -4.79 -4.05
N THR A 120 1.98 -6.04 -3.71
CA THR A 120 1.50 -7.20 -4.47
C THR A 120 0.70 -8.06 -3.51
N TYR A 121 -0.60 -8.14 -3.76
CA TYR A 121 -1.50 -8.99 -3.02
C TYR A 121 -1.58 -10.36 -3.70
N VAL A 122 -1.34 -11.42 -2.92
CA VAL A 122 -1.53 -12.81 -3.33
C VAL A 122 -2.71 -13.33 -2.52
N PRO A 123 -3.86 -13.64 -3.15
CA PRO A 123 -5.00 -14.18 -2.43
C PRO A 123 -4.61 -15.51 -1.77
N ASN A 124 -4.64 -15.56 -0.43
CA ASN A 124 -4.51 -16.82 0.30
C ASN A 124 -5.89 -17.24 0.79
N ILE A 125 -6.53 -18.13 0.04
CA ILE A 125 -7.84 -18.68 0.38
C ILE A 125 -7.58 -20.10 0.85
N THR A 126 -7.07 -20.23 2.08
CA THR A 126 -7.00 -21.52 2.75
C THR A 126 -8.44 -21.91 3.10
N THR A 127 -8.96 -22.95 2.47
CA THR A 127 -10.15 -23.64 2.97
C THR A 127 -9.77 -24.18 4.35
N SER A 128 -10.39 -23.66 5.41
CA SER A 128 -10.35 -24.33 6.72
C SER A 128 -11.01 -25.68 6.54
N ASP A 129 -10.23 -26.76 6.66
CA ASP A 129 -10.72 -28.12 6.83
C ASP A 129 -11.52 -28.26 8.14
#